data_AF-A0A953A6P5-F1
#
_entry.id   AF-A0A953A6P5-F1
#
_cell.length_a   1.000
_cell.length_b   1.000
_cell.length_c   1.000
_cell.angle_alpha   90.00
_cell.angle_beta   90.00
_cell.angle_gamma   90.00
#
_symmetry.space_group_name_H-M   'P 1'
#
loop_
_entity.id
_entity.type
_entity.pdbx_description
1 polymer ?
#
loop_
_entity_poly.entity_id
_entity_poly.type
_entity_poly.pdbx_seq_one_letter_code
_entity_poly.pdbx_strand_id
1 'polypeptide(L)'
;MYLGIDVSEQALRGAYFQQKEVVLTPPVAVPASYDELVEALVQQVQEASRVGEAIRRVGVSIPGNCTERRAVWVPSLPYLNGRDLADDLRARLGVSVMLASDAQLALLGEVWRGAARDRQSAALVSVGTGVSGALMLG
;
A
#
# COMPACT_ATOMS: atom_id res chain seq x y z
N MET A 1 -2.39 -12.56 -9.67
CA MET A 1 -1.43 -12.11 -8.63
C MET A 1 -2.02 -11.03 -7.72
N TYR A 2 -1.34 -10.73 -6.60
CA TYR A 2 -1.64 -9.61 -5.70
C TYR A 2 -0.52 -8.58 -5.81
N LEU A 3 -0.87 -7.29 -5.85
CA LEU A 3 0.09 -6.19 -5.90
C LEU A 3 -0.09 -5.32 -4.65
N GLY A 4 0.99 -5.08 -3.91
CA GLY A 4 1.06 -4.02 -2.90
C GLY A 4 1.74 -2.80 -3.49
N ILE A 5 1.25 -1.60 -3.18
CA ILE A 5 1.89 -0.34 -3.55
C ILE A 5 2.08 0.49 -2.29
N ASP A 6 3.33 0.84 -2.00
CA ASP A 6 3.71 1.75 -0.94
C ASP A 6 3.69 3.20 -1.44
N VAL A 7 2.78 4.02 -0.90
CA VAL A 7 2.77 5.47 -1.11
C VAL A 7 3.57 6.10 0.01
N SER A 8 4.69 6.72 -0.33
CA SER A 8 5.53 7.48 0.60
C SER A 8 5.71 8.90 0.11
N GLU A 9 6.33 9.75 0.92
CA GLU A 9 6.76 11.09 0.52
C GLU A 9 7.92 11.10 -0.48
N GLN A 10 8.63 9.98 -0.63
CA GLN A 10 9.83 9.89 -1.48
C GLN A 10 9.54 9.29 -2.85
N ALA A 11 8.76 8.21 -2.89
CA ALA A 11 8.37 7.53 -4.13
C ALA A 11 7.18 6.61 -3.90
N LEU A 12 6.48 6.27 -4.99
CA LEU A 12 5.56 5.14 -5.04
C LEU A 12 6.36 3.87 -5.37
N ARG A 13 6.19 2.81 -4.59
CA ARG A 13 6.90 1.54 -4.81
C ARG A 13 5.94 0.37 -4.82
N GLY A 14 5.95 -0.40 -5.89
CA GLY A 14 5.09 -1.57 -6.05
C GLY A 14 5.86 -2.84 -5.76
N ALA A 15 5.17 -3.85 -5.25
CA ALA A 15 5.70 -5.19 -5.05
C ALA A 15 4.60 -6.22 -5.29
N TYR A 16 4.89 -7.25 -6.08
CA TYR A 16 3.99 -8.38 -6.27
C TYR A 16 4.73 -9.70 -6.09
N PHE A 17 3.97 -10.74 -5.78
CA PHE A 17 4.52 -12.07 -5.54
C PHE A 17 4.42 -12.94 -6.80
N GLN A 18 5.56 -13.42 -7.30
CA GLN A 18 5.66 -14.28 -8.48
C GLN A 18 6.67 -15.40 -8.21
N GLN A 19 6.33 -16.66 -8.53
CA GLN A 19 7.25 -17.82 -8.43
C GLN A 19 7.98 -17.98 -7.09
N LYS A 20 7.32 -17.64 -5.97
CA LYS A 20 7.86 -17.64 -4.59
C LYS A 20 8.76 -16.46 -4.23
N GLU A 21 8.95 -15.51 -5.13
CA GLU A 21 9.77 -14.32 -4.96
C GLU A 21 8.91 -13.05 -4.96
N VAL A 22 9.46 -12.00 -4.33
CA VAL A 22 8.89 -10.66 -4.38
C VAL A 22 9.56 -9.90 -5.52
N VAL A 23 8.76 -9.43 -6.47
CA VAL A 23 9.24 -8.62 -7.59
C VAL A 23 8.83 -7.17 -7.34
N LEU A 24 9.81 -6.27 -7.38
CA LEU A 24 9.59 -4.83 -7.21
C LEU A 24 9.27 -4.18 -8.56
N THR A 25 8.32 -3.26 -8.56
CA THR A 25 8.13 -2.36 -9.70
C THR A 25 9.19 -1.26 -9.66
N PRO A 26 9.51 -0.63 -10.81
CA PRO A 26 10.27 0.61 -10.81
C PRO A 26 9.62 1.66 -9.88
N PRO A 27 10.41 2.47 -9.17
CA PRO A 27 9.89 3.55 -8.34
C PRO A 27 9.29 4.66 -9.22
N VAL A 28 8.15 5.20 -8.80
CA VAL A 28 7.51 6.35 -9.46
C VAL A 28 7.63 7.57 -8.56
N ALA A 29 7.94 8.74 -9.13
CA ALA A 29 7.97 9.99 -8.38
C ALA A 29 6.59 10.29 -7.77
N VAL A 30 6.57 10.85 -6.56
CA VAL A 30 5.32 11.18 -5.87
C VAL A 30 4.65 12.37 -6.57
N PRO A 31 3.42 12.22 -7.07
CA PRO A 31 2.76 13.32 -7.76
C PRO A 31 2.35 14.47 -6.83
N ALA A 32 2.21 15.67 -7.39
CA ALA A 32 1.90 16.88 -6.62
C ALA A 32 0.40 17.05 -6.35
N SER A 33 -0.44 16.27 -7.04
CA SER A 33 -1.89 16.35 -6.94
C SER A 33 -2.55 14.98 -6.80
N TYR A 34 -3.80 14.99 -6.34
CA TYR A 34 -4.59 13.77 -6.18
C TYR A 34 -4.83 13.05 -7.51
N ASP A 35 -5.22 13.78 -8.55
CA ASP A 35 -5.58 13.17 -9.84
C ASP A 35 -4.36 12.53 -10.51
N GLU A 36 -3.19 13.18 -10.43
CA GLU A 36 -1.94 12.60 -10.91
C GLU A 36 -1.51 11.38 -10.08
N LEU A 37 -1.75 11.37 -8.76
CA LEU A 37 -1.50 10.19 -7.93
C LEU A 37 -2.38 9.02 -8.37
N VAL A 38 -3.67 9.24 -8.58
CA VAL A 38 -4.59 8.20 -9.05
C VAL A 38 -4.12 7.65 -10.39
N GLU A 39 -3.74 8.53 -11.33
CA GLU A 39 -3.24 8.12 -12.63
C GLU A 39 -1.93 7.32 -12.53
N ALA A 40 -0.97 7.76 -11.71
CA ALA A 40 0.29 7.06 -11.49
C ALA A 40 0.08 5.66 -10.90
N LEU A 41 -0.80 5.53 -9.91
CA LEU A 41 -1.15 4.23 -9.31
C LEU A 41 -1.82 3.31 -10.33
N VAL A 42 -2.73 3.84 -11.16
CA VAL A 42 -3.39 3.07 -12.22
C VAL A 42 -2.37 2.54 -13.23
N GLN A 43 -1.46 3.39 -13.69
CA GLN A 43 -0.41 3.02 -14.65
C GLN A 43 0.50 1.93 -14.06
N GLN A 44 0.93 2.08 -12.80
CA GLN A 44 1.78 1.11 -12.14
C GLN A 44 1.11 -0.28 -12.00
N VAL A 45 -0.19 -0.32 -11.71
CA VAL A 45 -0.98 -1.58 -11.70
C VAL A 45 -1.06 -2.20 -13.10
N GLN A 46 -1.31 -1.39 -14.12
CA GLN A 46 -1.41 -1.86 -15.51
C GLN A 46 -0.07 -2.40 -16.03
N GLU A 47 1.04 -1.74 -15.73
CA GLU A 47 2.38 -2.20 -16.09
C GLU A 47 2.74 -3.52 -15.40
N ALA A 48 2.47 -3.63 -14.09
CA ALA A 48 2.69 -4.88 -13.36
C ALA A 48 1.83 -6.04 -13.92
N SER A 49 0.63 -5.75 -14.42
CA SER A 49 -0.24 -6.75 -15.08
C SER A 49 0.28 -7.23 -16.44
N ARG A 50 1.16 -6.47 -17.11
CA ARG A 50 1.73 -6.86 -18.42
C ARG A 50 2.90 -7.82 -18.30
N VAL A 51 3.64 -7.74 -17.21
CA VAL A 51 4.87 -8.54 -16.97
C VAL A 51 4.55 -9.85 -16.23
N GLY A 52 3.43 -9.88 -15.51
CA GLY A 52 3.00 -11.03 -14.71
C GLY A 52 1.65 -11.62 -15.14
N GLU A 53 1.03 -12.32 -14.19
CA GLU A 53 -0.36 -12.75 -14.30
C GLU A 53 -1.31 -11.56 -14.07
N ALA A 54 -2.58 -11.71 -14.47
CA ALA A 54 -3.61 -10.72 -14.13
C ALA A 54 -3.66 -10.42 -12.62
N ILE A 55 -3.64 -9.13 -12.26
CA ILE A 55 -3.80 -8.67 -10.89
C ILE A 55 -5.24 -8.91 -10.44
N ARG A 56 -5.41 -9.56 -9.28
CA ARG A 56 -6.72 -9.88 -8.70
C ARG A 56 -7.16 -8.87 -7.65
N ARG A 57 -6.20 -8.35 -6.87
CA ARG A 57 -6.42 -7.32 -5.84
C ARG A 57 -5.18 -6.44 -5.68
N VAL A 58 -5.41 -5.22 -5.24
CA VAL A 58 -4.37 -4.23 -4.95
C VAL A 58 -4.46 -3.81 -3.49
N GLY A 59 -3.34 -3.83 -2.77
CA GLY A 59 -3.19 -3.19 -1.47
C GLY A 59 -2.40 -1.90 -1.61
N VAL A 60 -2.81 -0.84 -0.93
CA VAL A 60 -2.12 0.46 -0.97
C VAL A 60 -1.78 0.90 0.46
N SER A 61 -0.49 1.10 0.70
CA SER A 61 0.03 1.73 1.92
C SER A 61 -0.25 3.21 1.88
N ILE A 62 -0.69 3.79 2.99
CA ILE A 62 -0.83 5.24 3.16
C ILE A 62 0.10 5.69 4.29
N PRO A 63 0.89 6.76 4.10
CA PRO A 63 1.85 7.25 5.09
C PRO A 63 1.11 8.12 6.13
N GLY A 64 0.20 7.49 6.84
CA GLY A 64 -0.73 8.15 7.77
C GLY A 64 -1.93 7.28 8.10
N ASN A 65 -2.95 7.91 8.67
CA ASN A 65 -4.17 7.22 9.08
C ASN A 65 -5.11 7.08 7.90
N CYS A 66 -5.64 5.88 7.72
CA CYS A 66 -6.69 5.59 6.74
C CYS A 66 -7.69 4.57 7.30
N THR A 67 -8.85 4.54 6.67
CA THR A 67 -9.74 3.37 6.69
C THR A 67 -9.39 2.48 5.50
N GLU A 68 -10.01 1.30 5.37
CA GLU A 68 -9.79 0.42 4.20
C GLU A 68 -10.12 1.07 2.84
N ARG A 69 -10.82 2.21 2.84
CA ARG A 69 -11.29 2.91 1.64
C ARG A 69 -10.75 4.32 1.47
N ARG A 70 -10.67 5.06 2.57
CA ARG A 70 -10.43 6.52 2.60
C ARG A 70 -9.20 6.88 3.41
N ALA A 71 -8.37 7.77 2.87
CA ALA A 71 -7.32 8.42 3.63
C ALA A 71 -7.93 9.46 4.60
N VAL A 72 -7.58 9.35 5.88
CA VAL A 72 -8.15 10.17 6.96
C VAL A 72 -7.22 11.32 7.29
N TRP A 73 -5.94 11.02 7.51
CA TRP A 73 -4.94 12.03 7.86
C TRP A 73 -3.56 11.61 7.37
N VAL A 74 -3.03 12.35 6.39
CA VAL A 74 -1.77 12.10 5.69
C VAL A 74 -0.97 13.41 5.66
N PRO A 75 -0.14 13.69 6.68
CA PRO A 75 0.56 14.97 6.81
C PRO A 75 1.52 15.29 5.66
N SER A 76 2.20 14.26 5.16
CA SER A 76 3.18 14.40 4.07
C SER A 76 2.51 14.59 2.71
N LEU A 77 1.25 14.14 2.54
CA LEU A 77 0.48 14.25 1.30
C LEU A 77 -0.95 14.75 1.58
N PRO A 78 -1.14 16.02 1.99
CA PRO A 78 -2.43 16.51 2.48
C PRO A 78 -3.58 16.44 1.47
N TYR A 79 -3.27 16.40 0.17
CA TYR A 79 -4.28 16.27 -0.90
C TYR A 79 -5.04 14.93 -0.86
N LEU A 80 -4.54 13.94 -0.13
CA LEU A 80 -5.22 12.67 0.11
C LEU A 80 -6.31 12.77 1.18
N ASN A 81 -6.27 13.77 2.06
CA ASN A 81 -7.15 13.84 3.22
C ASN A 81 -8.63 13.88 2.81
N GLY A 82 -9.40 12.93 3.33
CA GLY A 82 -10.82 12.79 3.04
C GLY A 82 -11.15 12.15 1.70
N ARG A 83 -10.15 11.72 0.90
CA ARG A 83 -10.36 11.13 -0.43
C ARG A 83 -10.65 9.64 -0.37
N ASP A 84 -11.59 9.20 -1.21
CA ASP A 84 -12.01 7.81 -1.32
C ASP A 84 -11.17 7.02 -2.33
N LEU A 85 -9.87 6.98 -2.04
CA LEU A 85 -8.87 6.49 -2.98
C LEU A 85 -9.13 5.04 -3.43
N ALA A 86 -9.59 4.17 -2.54
CA ALA A 86 -9.84 2.78 -2.94
C ALA A 86 -10.97 2.67 -3.96
N ASP A 87 -12.04 3.46 -3.84
CA ASP A 87 -13.15 3.44 -4.79
C ASP A 87 -12.77 4.08 -6.13
N ASP A 88 -12.03 5.18 -6.10
CA ASP A 88 -11.54 5.84 -7.31
C ASP A 88 -10.63 4.87 -8.11
N LEU A 89 -9.76 4.13 -7.42
CA LEU A 89 -8.92 3.11 -8.05
C LEU A 89 -9.73 1.88 -8.51
N ARG A 90 -10.70 1.41 -7.73
CA ARG A 90 -11.59 0.29 -8.12
C ARG A 90 -12.35 0.61 -9.40
N ALA A 91 -12.89 1.83 -9.52
CA ALA A 91 -13.61 2.27 -10.71
C ALA A 91 -12.73 2.27 -11.97
N ARG A 92 -11.44 2.60 -11.83
CA ARG A 92 -10.48 2.65 -12.95
C ARG A 92 -9.86 1.29 -13.29
N LEU A 93 -9.69 0.41 -12.29
CA LEU A 93 -8.95 -0.85 -12.44
C LEU A 93 -9.84 -2.09 -12.56
N GLY A 94 -11.10 -2.02 -12.12
CA GLY A 94 -12.03 -3.16 -12.13
C GLY A 94 -11.66 -4.29 -11.14
N VAL A 95 -10.75 -4.04 -10.20
CA VAL A 95 -10.30 -5.01 -9.19
C VAL A 95 -10.47 -4.43 -7.79
N SER A 96 -10.56 -5.30 -6.77
CA SER A 96 -10.65 -4.86 -5.38
C SER A 96 -9.36 -4.16 -4.94
N VAL A 97 -9.50 -2.95 -4.42
CA VAL A 97 -8.42 -2.15 -3.82
C VAL A 97 -8.68 -2.00 -2.31
N MET A 98 -7.67 -2.10 -1.46
CA MET A 98 -7.79 -1.80 -0.02
C MET A 98 -6.63 -0.92 0.43
N LEU A 99 -6.92 0.04 1.31
CA LEU A 99 -5.90 0.85 1.96
C LEU A 99 -5.57 0.27 3.34
N ALA A 100 -4.33 0.47 3.78
CA ALA A 100 -3.91 0.28 5.16
C ALA A 100 -2.77 1.26 5.47
N SER A 101 -2.54 1.56 6.75
CA SER A 101 -1.38 2.37 7.11
C SER A 101 -0.09 1.60 6.86
N ASP A 102 0.99 2.35 6.66
CA ASP A 102 2.36 1.84 6.57
C ASP A 102 2.72 0.88 7.74
N ALA A 103 2.39 1.24 8.97
CA ALA A 103 2.65 0.42 10.15
C ALA A 103 1.85 -0.89 10.15
N GLN A 104 0.59 -0.87 9.70
CA GLN A 104 -0.23 -2.08 9.57
C GLN A 104 0.33 -3.02 8.51
N LEU A 105 0.72 -2.49 7.35
CA LEU A 105 1.32 -3.31 6.29
C LEU A 105 2.69 -3.85 6.66
N ALA A 106 3.51 -3.08 7.38
CA ALA A 106 4.76 -3.55 7.93
C ALA A 106 4.54 -4.75 8.86
N LEU A 107 3.57 -4.65 9.79
CA LEU A 107 3.22 -5.76 10.67
C LEU A 107 2.69 -6.97 9.90
N LEU A 108 1.87 -6.78 8.87
CA LEU A 108 1.41 -7.88 8.02
C LEU A 108 2.56 -8.56 7.27
N GLY A 109 3.57 -7.80 6.85
CA GLY A 109 4.81 -8.34 6.30
C GLY A 109 5.55 -9.22 7.31
N GLU A 110 5.68 -8.75 8.56
CA GLU A 110 6.30 -9.51 9.65
C GLU A 110 5.54 -10.80 9.99
N VAL A 111 4.20 -10.76 9.96
CA VAL A 111 3.34 -11.93 10.19
C VAL A 111 3.42 -12.92 9.02
N TRP A 112 3.56 -12.42 7.79
CA TRP A 112 3.62 -13.27 6.61
C TRP A 112 4.96 -13.99 6.47
N ARG A 113 6.08 -13.25 6.56
CA ARG A 113 7.42 -13.77 6.25
C ARG A 113 8.52 -13.30 7.20
N GLY A 114 8.20 -12.48 8.20
CA GLY A 114 9.19 -11.95 9.15
C GLY A 114 9.12 -12.61 10.53
N ALA A 115 9.46 -11.84 11.55
CA ALA A 115 9.65 -12.30 12.92
C ALA A 115 8.34 -12.67 13.64
N ALA A 116 7.20 -12.14 13.17
CA ALA A 116 5.89 -12.43 13.73
C ALA A 116 5.18 -13.60 13.04
N ARG A 117 5.89 -14.37 12.20
CA ARG A 117 5.36 -15.57 11.56
C ARG A 117 4.83 -16.57 12.60
N ASP A 118 3.68 -17.17 12.29
CA ASP A 118 2.96 -18.15 13.12
C ASP A 118 2.46 -17.60 14.47
N ARG A 119 2.43 -16.26 14.65
CA ARG A 119 1.85 -15.61 15.83
C ARG A 119 0.41 -15.19 15.58
N GLN A 120 -0.46 -15.43 16.55
CA GLN A 120 -1.86 -15.00 16.52
C GLN A 120 -2.04 -13.55 17.02
N SER A 121 -1.11 -13.06 17.83
CA SER A 121 -1.10 -11.67 18.29
C SER A 121 0.32 -11.14 18.21
N ALA A 122 0.47 -9.91 17.72
CA ALA A 122 1.75 -9.28 17.50
C ALA A 122 1.61 -7.76 17.53
N ALA A 123 2.60 -7.08 18.09
CA ALA A 123 2.71 -5.62 18.03
C ALA A 123 4.00 -5.27 17.28
N LEU A 124 3.91 -4.30 16.38
CA LEU A 124 5.06 -3.66 15.75
C LEU A 124 5.15 -2.24 16.26
N VAL A 125 6.36 -1.86 16.69
CA VAL A 125 6.69 -0.48 17.06
C VAL A 125 7.90 -0.08 16.23
N SER A 126 7.74 0.94 15.41
CA SER A 126 8.81 1.54 14.62
C SER A 126 9.31 2.79 15.33
N VAL A 127 10.63 2.89 15.48
CA VAL A 127 11.31 4.03 16.11
C VAL A 127 12.29 4.62 15.10
N GLY A 128 12.05 5.86 14.69
CA GLY A 128 12.87 6.61 13.76
C GLY A 128 12.79 8.11 14.04
N THR A 129 12.51 8.92 13.02
CA THR A 129 12.22 10.36 13.20
C THR A 129 10.93 10.62 14.01
N GLY A 130 10.11 9.60 14.17
CA GLY A 130 8.98 9.55 15.09
C GLY A 130 8.75 8.12 15.60
N VAL A 131 7.61 7.92 16.28
CA VAL A 131 7.16 6.59 16.74
C VAL A 131 5.86 6.24 16.04
N SER A 132 5.82 5.10 15.37
CA SER A 132 4.60 4.52 14.79
C SER A 132 4.45 3.06 15.19
N GLY A 133 3.26 2.48 15.03
CA GLY A 133 3.06 1.09 15.38
C GLY A 133 1.72 0.52 14.96
N ALA A 134 1.61 -0.80 15.07
CA ALA A 134 0.41 -1.56 14.77
C ALA A 134 0.26 -2.73 15.75
N LEU A 135 -0.97 -3.16 15.99
CA LEU A 135 -1.32 -4.28 16.83
C LEU A 135 -2.24 -5.23 16.06
N MET A 136 -1.88 -6.51 16.05
CA MET A 136 -2.71 -7.62 15.58
C MET A 136 -3.09 -8.45 16.80
N LEU A 137 -4.38 -8.79 16.92
CA LEU A 137 -4.93 -9.64 17.98
C LEU A 137 -5.63 -10.85 17.33
N GLY A 138 -5.62 -11.98 18.04
CA GLY A 138 -6.20 -13.25 17.61
C GLY A 138 -7.64 -13.44 18.05
#